data_AF-A0A965UIS3-F1
#
_entry.id   AF-A0A965UIS3-F1
#
_cell.length_a   1.000
_cell.length_b   1.000
_cell.length_c   1.000
_cell.angle_alpha   90.00
_cell.angle_beta   90.00
_cell.angle_gamma   90.00
#
_symmetry.space_group_name_H-M   'P 1'
#
loop_
_entity.id
_entity.type
_entity.pdbx_description
1 polymer ?
#
loop_
_entity_poly.entity_id
_entity_poly.type
_entity_poly.pdbx_seq_one_letter_code
_entity_poly.pdbx_strand_id
1 'polypeptide(L)'
;MISSDETIAKFCACFGFSMPDFQRRKKQDENIYIEMGLNVPAFIKMLIKNDMEEYTELLLLYWHMQTIYSTKLSKPNIQTLDSTIMTSSEYCVDLTKTLIFLLDEKEGKNTSITFQKSRNSITTREKYTFEIIKKALINEYKIRNFNLTNITFEEAKDELLFKFDVEWIVDNINEILSLNPQIKSEFEIEDEITESNYHEIFDYLYDDYMVEKYADEHYTAQDITLEFLNNKLEALIPQTKKKVGAKPKNSHIAVIAKRLSYLKRIDRFIENKNVIDIDTIKLTNKDYRFIHDYLVFLTLIEDYSIKENTTTTPEKYIYTLLKQTTPDELKHSNVKSRIIETRNKLHEQSM
;
A
#
# COMPACT_ATOMS: atom_id res chain seq x y z
N MET A 1 -24.00 8.17 13.97
CA MET A 1 -24.39 7.04 14.85
C MET A 1 -23.15 6.61 15.58
N ILE A 2 -23.18 6.52 16.92
CA ILE A 2 -22.02 6.12 17.71
C ILE A 2 -22.02 4.59 17.76
N SER A 3 -21.03 3.94 17.13
CA SER A 3 -20.85 2.49 17.26
C SER A 3 -20.57 2.10 18.71
N SER A 4 -21.19 1.02 19.19
CA SER A 4 -20.96 0.48 20.54
C SER A 4 -19.53 -0.06 20.70
N ASP A 5 -19.05 -0.18 21.94
CA ASP A 5 -17.75 -0.79 22.22
C ASP A 5 -17.67 -2.24 21.71
N GLU A 6 -18.77 -2.98 21.78
CA GLU A 6 -18.87 -4.33 21.21
C GLU A 6 -18.72 -4.30 19.67
N THR A 7 -19.43 -3.40 18.99
CA THR A 7 -19.34 -3.22 17.52
C THR A 7 -17.91 -2.84 17.11
N ILE A 8 -17.25 -1.96 17.88
CA ILE A 8 -15.86 -1.55 17.64
C ILE A 8 -14.89 -2.72 17.85
N ALA A 9 -15.08 -3.51 18.91
CA ALA A 9 -14.24 -4.68 19.20
C ALA A 9 -14.33 -5.74 18.09
N LYS A 10 -15.54 -6.03 17.62
CA LYS A 10 -15.79 -6.93 16.48
C LYS A 10 -15.08 -6.42 15.22
N PHE A 11 -15.24 -5.14 14.91
CA PHE A 11 -14.59 -4.53 13.75
C PHE A 11 -13.06 -4.59 13.83
N CYS A 12 -12.48 -4.19 14.97
CA CYS A 12 -11.02 -4.21 15.18
C CYS A 12 -10.44 -5.62 15.05
N ALA A 13 -11.15 -6.64 15.56
CA ALA A 13 -10.75 -8.03 15.41
C ALA A 13 -10.70 -8.46 13.94
N CYS A 14 -11.72 -8.11 13.15
CA CYS A 14 -11.78 -8.45 11.73
C CYS A 14 -10.73 -7.72 10.88
N PHE A 15 -10.43 -6.45 11.20
CA PHE A 15 -9.57 -5.60 10.37
C PHE A 15 -8.12 -5.49 10.88
N GLY A 16 -7.81 -6.05 12.04
CA GLY A 16 -6.45 -6.08 12.58
C GLY A 16 -6.03 -4.79 13.28
N PHE A 17 -6.99 -4.01 13.80
CA PHE A 17 -6.68 -2.81 14.59
C PHE A 17 -6.66 -3.12 16.10
N SER A 18 -5.94 -2.32 16.87
CA SER A 18 -6.16 -2.25 18.32
C SER A 18 -7.34 -1.32 18.59
N MET A 19 -8.17 -1.68 19.57
CA MET A 19 -9.34 -0.88 19.95
C MET A 19 -8.97 0.52 20.45
N PRO A 20 -7.91 0.71 21.28
CA PRO A 20 -7.44 2.04 21.66
C PRO A 20 -6.97 2.89 20.47
N ASP A 21 -6.24 2.31 19.51
CA ASP A 21 -5.79 3.04 18.32
C ASP A 21 -6.95 3.48 17.45
N PHE A 22 -7.95 2.61 17.30
CA PHE A 22 -9.12 2.90 16.49
C PHE A 22 -10.00 4.00 17.12
N GLN A 23 -10.23 3.93 18.44
CA GLN A 23 -10.97 4.95 19.18
C GLN A 23 -10.23 6.31 19.20
N ARG A 24 -8.90 6.31 19.28
CA ARG A 24 -8.07 7.52 19.18
C ARG A 24 -8.25 8.21 17.82
N ARG A 25 -8.15 7.46 16.73
CA ARG A 25 -8.31 8.00 15.36
C ARG A 25 -9.74 8.47 15.07
N LYS A 26 -10.74 7.78 15.63
CA LYS A 26 -12.15 8.19 15.56
C LYS A 26 -12.40 9.59 16.15
N LYS A 27 -11.67 9.97 17.21
CA LYS A 27 -11.82 11.28 17.91
C LYS A 27 -11.15 12.45 17.19
N GLN A 28 -10.18 12.20 16.32
CA GLN A 28 -9.36 13.25 15.70
C GLN A 28 -10.01 13.88 14.46
N ASP A 29 -11.17 13.37 14.02
CA ASP A 29 -11.48 13.39 12.60
C ASP A 29 -13.01 13.51 12.34
N GLU A 30 -13.67 14.39 13.09
CA GLU A 30 -15.13 14.61 13.01
C GLU A 30 -15.60 15.19 11.65
N ASN A 31 -14.67 15.71 10.82
CA ASN A 31 -14.95 16.32 9.52
C ASN A 31 -14.59 15.45 8.29
N ILE A 32 -14.09 14.21 8.48
CA ILE A 32 -13.60 13.30 7.41
C ILE A 32 -14.52 13.21 6.19
N TYR A 33 -15.83 13.14 6.42
CA TYR A 33 -16.77 12.66 5.40
C TYR A 33 -17.05 13.68 4.29
N ILE A 34 -16.73 14.97 4.51
CA ILE A 34 -16.96 16.06 3.55
C ILE A 34 -15.80 16.13 2.53
N GLU A 35 -14.57 15.80 2.94
CA GLU A 35 -13.37 15.99 2.10
C GLU A 35 -13.15 14.85 1.09
N MET A 36 -13.73 13.66 1.31
CA MET A 36 -13.45 12.47 0.50
C MET A 36 -14.21 12.39 -0.84
N GLY A 37 -15.10 13.35 -1.15
CA GLY A 37 -15.92 13.32 -2.38
C GLY A 37 -16.85 12.10 -2.51
N LEU A 38 -17.04 11.34 -1.42
CA LEU A 38 -17.89 10.15 -1.40
C LEU A 38 -19.37 10.53 -1.33
N ASN A 39 -20.20 9.80 -2.08
CA ASN A 39 -21.64 9.90 -1.94
C ASN A 39 -22.09 9.15 -0.67
N VAL A 40 -21.90 9.79 0.49
CA VAL A 40 -22.23 9.26 1.82
C VAL A 40 -23.70 8.77 1.90
N PRO A 41 -24.71 9.47 1.36
CA PRO A 41 -26.08 8.94 1.31
C PRO A 41 -26.21 7.61 0.57
N ALA A 42 -25.54 7.45 -0.58
CA ALA A 42 -25.54 6.19 -1.33
C ALA A 42 -24.83 5.07 -0.57
N PHE A 43 -23.73 5.40 0.13
CA PHE A 43 -23.01 4.46 0.98
C PHE A 43 -23.88 3.94 2.12
N ILE A 44 -24.51 4.84 2.89
CA ILE A 44 -25.39 4.49 4.00
C ILE A 44 -26.53 3.60 3.51
N LYS A 45 -27.14 3.95 2.37
CA LYS A 45 -28.22 3.16 1.75
C LYS A 45 -27.75 1.74 1.39
N MET A 46 -26.52 1.59 0.88
CA MET A 46 -25.92 0.28 0.61
C MET A 46 -25.72 -0.52 1.89
N LEU A 47 -25.24 0.10 2.97
CA LEU A 47 -25.03 -0.58 4.25
C LEU A 47 -26.32 -1.02 4.92
N ILE A 48 -27.36 -0.18 4.92
CA ILE A 48 -28.69 -0.50 5.45
C ILE A 48 -29.28 -1.71 4.72
N LYS A 49 -29.23 -1.73 3.38
CA LYS A 49 -29.75 -2.85 2.57
C LYS A 49 -29.05 -4.18 2.89
N ASN A 50 -27.83 -4.11 3.42
CA ASN A 50 -27.00 -5.26 3.71
C ASN A 50 -26.85 -5.54 5.20
N ASP A 51 -27.67 -4.95 6.08
CA ASP A 51 -27.62 -5.17 7.54
C ASP A 51 -26.23 -4.83 8.14
N MET A 52 -25.60 -3.74 7.66
CA MET A 52 -24.26 -3.30 8.10
C MET A 52 -24.26 -1.86 8.63
N GLU A 53 -25.44 -1.31 8.94
CA GLU A 53 -25.59 0.09 9.35
C GLU A 53 -24.77 0.45 10.60
N GLU A 54 -24.66 -0.47 11.57
CA GLU A 54 -23.88 -0.25 12.80
C GLU A 54 -22.37 -0.04 12.55
N TYR A 55 -21.85 -0.55 11.42
CA TYR A 55 -20.45 -0.44 11.01
C TYR A 55 -20.19 0.76 10.08
N THR A 56 -21.20 1.59 9.79
CA THR A 56 -21.09 2.71 8.84
C THR A 56 -19.91 3.61 9.11
N GLU A 57 -19.80 4.10 10.35
CA GLU A 57 -18.74 4.99 10.78
C GLU A 57 -17.37 4.31 10.70
N LEU A 58 -17.30 3.04 11.11
CA LEU A 58 -16.06 2.25 11.17
C LEU A 58 -15.53 1.94 9.77
N LEU A 59 -16.42 1.60 8.82
CA LEU A 59 -16.06 1.32 7.43
C LEU A 59 -15.66 2.58 6.66
N LEU A 60 -16.27 3.73 6.95
CA LEU A 60 -15.84 5.01 6.38
C LEU A 60 -14.47 5.42 6.93
N LEU A 61 -14.28 5.34 8.25
CA LEU A 61 -13.00 5.65 8.88
C LEU A 61 -11.89 4.73 8.37
N TYR A 62 -12.17 3.42 8.22
CA TYR A 62 -11.20 2.49 7.64
C TYR A 62 -10.80 2.90 6.22
N TRP A 63 -11.78 3.23 5.38
CA TRP A 63 -11.49 3.70 4.04
C TRP A 63 -10.67 4.99 4.04
N HIS A 64 -11.02 5.95 4.90
CA HIS A 64 -10.23 7.15 5.11
C HIS A 64 -8.78 6.84 5.47
N MET A 65 -8.55 5.92 6.41
CA MET A 65 -7.19 5.47 6.73
C MET A 65 -6.49 4.87 5.51
N GLN A 66 -7.15 4.02 4.73
CA GLN A 66 -6.56 3.47 3.49
C GLN A 66 -6.19 4.58 2.50
N THR A 67 -7.05 5.60 2.36
CA THR A 67 -6.77 6.75 1.49
C THR A 67 -5.66 7.64 2.03
N ILE A 68 -5.58 7.88 3.34
CA ILE A 68 -4.48 8.62 3.99
C ILE A 68 -3.17 7.86 3.83
N TYR A 69 -3.13 6.54 4.01
CA TYR A 69 -1.92 5.77 3.76
C TYR A 69 -1.49 5.87 2.28
N SER A 70 -2.45 6.00 1.36
CA SER A 70 -2.14 6.26 -0.06
C SER A 70 -1.75 7.72 -0.37
N THR A 71 -2.20 8.71 0.41
CA THR A 71 -1.91 10.16 0.19
C THR A 71 -0.82 10.74 1.09
N LYS A 72 -0.44 10.08 2.19
CA LYS A 72 0.77 10.38 2.96
C LYS A 72 2.06 9.90 2.28
N LEU A 73 1.93 9.02 1.29
CA LEU A 73 2.96 8.82 0.23
C LEU A 73 3.04 10.00 -0.75
N SER A 74 2.23 11.05 -0.58
CA SER A 74 2.12 12.20 -1.48
C SER A 74 1.70 13.51 -0.78
N LYS A 75 2.23 13.80 0.42
CA LYS A 75 2.32 15.20 0.89
C LYS A 75 3.71 15.76 0.59
N PRO A 76 3.79 16.94 -0.05
CA PRO A 76 5.00 17.44 -0.66
C PRO A 76 5.90 18.02 0.42
N ASN A 77 6.97 17.31 0.77
CA ASN A 77 8.13 17.95 1.35
C ASN A 77 9.08 18.28 0.21
N ILE A 78 9.44 19.56 0.14
CA ILE A 78 10.28 20.14 -0.91
C ILE A 78 11.71 19.64 -0.66
N GLN A 79 11.99 18.42 -1.12
CA GLN A 79 13.31 17.84 -1.43
C GLN A 79 13.22 16.36 -1.83
N THR A 80 12.13 15.66 -1.49
CA THR A 80 11.89 14.30 -1.97
C THR A 80 11.31 14.34 -3.37
N LEU A 81 12.08 13.79 -4.31
CA LEU A 81 11.73 13.65 -5.70
C LEU A 81 10.34 13.03 -5.86
N ASP A 82 9.39 13.80 -6.41
CA ASP A 82 8.02 13.42 -6.70
C ASP A 82 7.91 11.94 -7.10
N SER A 83 7.26 11.12 -6.27
CA SER A 83 6.82 9.76 -6.61
C SER A 83 5.86 9.77 -7.82
N THR A 84 5.36 10.95 -8.20
CA THR A 84 4.70 11.26 -9.46
C THR A 84 5.58 11.03 -10.71
N ILE A 85 6.92 10.99 -10.57
CA ILE A 85 7.85 10.71 -11.67
C ILE A 85 8.02 9.19 -11.91
N MET A 86 7.64 8.34 -10.95
CA MET A 86 7.73 6.87 -11.02
C MET A 86 6.45 6.17 -11.50
N THR A 87 5.35 6.89 -11.76
CA THR A 87 4.29 6.34 -12.62
C THR A 87 4.79 6.30 -14.06
N SER A 88 5.08 5.09 -14.55
CA SER A 88 5.39 4.71 -15.94
C SER A 88 4.98 5.73 -17.00
N SER A 89 5.78 6.78 -17.20
CA SER A 89 5.67 7.55 -18.43
C SER A 89 6.10 6.60 -19.55
N GLU A 90 5.32 6.53 -20.63
CA GLU A 90 5.71 5.77 -21.84
C GLU A 90 7.15 6.12 -22.24
N TYR A 91 7.54 7.38 -21.99
CA TYR A 91 8.89 7.89 -22.11
C TYR A 91 9.97 7.15 -21.30
N CYS A 92 9.74 6.81 -20.03
CA CYS A 92 10.72 6.06 -19.21
C CYS A 92 10.91 4.63 -19.75
N VAL A 93 9.82 3.98 -20.17
CA VAL A 93 9.85 2.64 -20.79
C VAL A 93 10.64 2.69 -22.10
N ASP A 94 10.34 3.66 -22.97
CA ASP A 94 10.98 3.80 -24.27
C ASP A 94 12.46 4.15 -24.14
N LEU A 95 12.81 5.04 -23.20
CA LEU A 95 14.20 5.38 -22.91
C LEU A 95 14.97 4.17 -22.36
N THR A 96 14.37 3.39 -21.45
CA THR A 96 14.97 2.17 -20.88
C THR A 96 15.21 1.12 -21.99
N LYS A 97 14.22 0.86 -22.85
CA LYS A 97 14.38 -0.06 -24.00
C LYS A 97 15.46 0.40 -24.97
N THR A 98 15.49 1.70 -25.27
CA THR A 98 16.49 2.29 -26.17
C THR A 98 17.90 2.13 -25.60
N LEU A 99 18.08 2.36 -24.30
CA LEU A 99 19.37 2.18 -23.63
C LEU A 99 19.79 0.70 -23.59
N ILE A 100 18.88 -0.23 -23.33
CA ILE A 100 19.16 -1.68 -23.39
C ILE A 100 19.68 -2.04 -24.78
N PHE A 101 18.98 -1.63 -25.84
CA PHE A 101 19.39 -1.88 -27.22
C PHE A 101 20.77 -1.30 -27.53
N LEU A 102 21.08 -0.09 -27.04
CA LEU A 102 22.37 0.56 -27.26
C LEU A 102 23.53 -0.03 -26.41
N LEU A 103 23.21 -0.63 -25.26
CA LEU A 103 24.19 -1.25 -24.36
C LEU A 103 24.44 -2.73 -24.67
N ASP A 104 23.50 -3.41 -25.33
CA ASP A 104 23.67 -4.80 -25.75
C ASP A 104 24.66 -4.90 -26.92
N GLU A 105 25.81 -5.50 -26.66
CA GLU A 105 26.85 -5.69 -27.67
C GLU A 105 26.46 -6.65 -28.81
N LYS A 106 25.44 -7.50 -28.62
CA LYS A 106 24.99 -8.47 -29.63
C LYS A 106 23.97 -7.85 -30.59
N GLU A 107 23.05 -7.01 -30.10
CA GLU A 107 22.03 -6.36 -30.92
C GLU A 107 22.48 -5.00 -31.49
N GLY A 108 23.30 -4.25 -30.75
CA GLY A 108 23.72 -2.90 -31.15
C GLY A 108 24.85 -2.84 -32.20
N LYS A 109 25.75 -3.83 -32.27
CA LYS A 109 26.94 -3.77 -33.15
C LYS A 109 26.63 -3.89 -34.65
N ASN A 110 25.49 -4.47 -35.03
CA ASN A 110 25.16 -4.78 -36.44
C ASN A 110 23.91 -4.05 -36.97
N THR A 111 23.32 -3.16 -36.19
CA THR A 111 22.02 -2.57 -36.51
C THR A 111 22.16 -1.09 -36.86
N SER A 112 21.49 -0.63 -37.92
CA SER A 112 21.45 0.78 -38.29
C SER A 112 20.30 1.51 -37.59
N ILE A 113 20.56 2.69 -37.02
CA ILE A 113 19.50 3.53 -36.44
C ILE A 113 18.97 4.47 -37.51
N THR A 114 17.65 4.49 -37.68
CA THR A 114 16.94 5.39 -38.59
C THR A 114 16.17 6.44 -37.81
N PHE A 115 16.54 7.70 -37.94
CA PHE A 115 15.81 8.85 -37.39
C PHE A 115 14.77 9.30 -38.40
N GLN A 116 13.49 9.20 -38.07
CA GLN A 116 12.42 9.82 -38.86
C GLN A 116 12.37 11.33 -38.59
N LYS A 117 12.60 12.14 -39.63
CA LYS A 117 12.15 13.53 -39.67
C LYS A 117 10.81 13.61 -40.40
N SER A 118 10.05 14.68 -40.15
CA SER A 118 8.73 14.95 -40.73
C SER A 118 8.63 14.85 -42.26
N ARG A 119 9.75 14.80 -42.99
CA ARG A 119 9.78 14.64 -44.46
C ARG A 119 10.87 13.73 -45.02
N ASN A 120 11.85 13.26 -44.23
CA ASN A 120 12.96 12.40 -44.66
C ASN A 120 13.43 11.50 -43.49
N SER A 121 13.96 10.32 -43.76
CA SER A 121 14.64 9.50 -42.75
C SER A 121 16.17 9.58 -42.91
N ILE A 122 16.89 9.64 -41.80
CA ILE A 122 18.37 9.60 -41.77
C ILE A 122 18.78 8.28 -41.13
N THR A 123 19.58 7.46 -41.82
CA THR A 123 20.06 6.17 -41.30
C THR A 123 21.58 6.23 -41.10
N THR A 124 22.08 5.86 -39.92
CA THR A 124 23.52 5.82 -39.61
C THR A 124 23.95 4.46 -39.03
N ARG A 125 25.22 4.10 -39.28
CA ARG A 125 25.92 2.92 -38.76
C ARG A 125 27.24 3.30 -38.05
N GLU A 126 27.49 4.60 -37.85
CA GLU A 126 28.77 5.08 -37.34
C GLU A 126 28.88 4.90 -35.82
N LYS A 127 29.80 4.05 -35.37
CA LYS A 127 30.06 3.77 -33.94
C LYS A 127 30.23 5.04 -33.09
N TYR A 128 30.86 6.08 -33.65
CA TYR A 128 31.04 7.36 -32.96
C TYR A 128 29.71 8.06 -32.64
N THR A 129 28.77 8.07 -33.59
CA THR A 129 27.42 8.61 -33.39
C THR A 129 26.65 7.82 -32.33
N PHE A 130 26.80 6.49 -32.31
CA PHE A 130 26.19 5.63 -31.29
C PHE A 130 26.67 5.97 -29.87
N GLU A 131 27.97 6.17 -29.68
CA GLU A 131 28.52 6.52 -28.36
C GLU A 131 28.07 7.91 -27.88
N ILE A 132 27.91 8.88 -28.79
CA ILE A 132 27.35 10.19 -28.46
C ILE A 132 25.89 10.06 -28.01
N ILE A 133 25.07 9.35 -28.77
CA ILE A 133 23.65 9.14 -28.45
C ILE A 133 23.53 8.41 -27.11
N LYS A 134 24.30 7.34 -26.91
CA LYS A 134 24.33 6.57 -25.66
C LYS A 134 24.65 7.45 -24.46
N LYS A 135 25.71 8.28 -24.53
CA LYS A 135 26.06 9.21 -23.45
C LYS A 135 24.95 10.22 -23.18
N ALA A 136 24.35 10.78 -24.23
CA ALA A 136 23.26 11.74 -24.10
C ALA A 136 22.03 11.12 -23.42
N LEU A 137 21.64 9.90 -23.81
CA LEU A 137 20.51 9.19 -23.22
C LEU A 137 20.77 8.74 -21.78
N ILE A 138 22.00 8.31 -21.45
CA ILE A 138 22.41 8.01 -20.07
C ILE A 138 22.31 9.28 -19.20
N ASN A 139 22.77 10.42 -19.72
CA ASN A 139 22.69 11.69 -18.99
C ASN A 139 21.22 12.11 -18.77
N GLU A 140 20.38 12.00 -19.81
CA GLU A 140 18.95 12.25 -19.71
C GLU A 140 18.28 11.33 -18.67
N TYR A 141 18.70 10.05 -18.61
CA TYR A 141 18.21 9.08 -17.64
C TYR A 141 18.54 9.48 -16.19
N LYS A 142 19.76 10.00 -15.96
CA LYS A 142 20.23 10.49 -14.66
C LYS A 142 19.56 11.80 -14.26
N ILE A 143 19.44 12.76 -15.18
CA ILE A 143 18.77 14.06 -14.93
C ILE A 143 17.31 13.84 -14.50
N ARG A 144 16.66 12.82 -15.07
CA ARG A 144 15.30 12.43 -14.70
C ARG A 144 15.22 11.48 -13.51
N ASN A 145 16.36 11.18 -12.88
CA ASN A 145 16.47 10.33 -11.70
C ASN A 145 15.86 8.93 -11.88
N PHE A 146 15.83 8.41 -13.10
CA PHE A 146 15.32 7.06 -13.36
C PHE A 146 16.28 5.98 -12.83
N ASN A 147 17.54 6.35 -12.53
CA ASN A 147 18.53 5.48 -11.92
C ASN A 147 18.51 5.49 -10.37
N LEU A 148 17.54 6.15 -9.74
CA LEU A 148 17.36 6.05 -8.31
C LEU A 148 16.65 4.75 -7.92
N THR A 149 17.10 4.16 -6.83
CA THR A 149 16.46 3.04 -6.14
C THR A 149 16.48 3.32 -4.64
N ASN A 150 15.50 2.78 -3.91
CA ASN A 150 15.55 2.78 -2.46
C ASN A 150 16.87 2.17 -1.98
N ILE A 151 17.41 2.73 -0.90
CA ILE A 151 18.52 2.08 -0.20
C ILE A 151 18.03 0.79 0.45
N THR A 152 18.94 -0.16 0.63
CA THR A 152 18.63 -1.43 1.31
C THR A 152 18.52 -1.23 2.82
N PHE A 153 17.90 -2.18 3.51
CA PHE A 153 17.83 -2.18 4.98
C PHE A 153 19.21 -2.07 5.64
N GLU A 154 20.22 -2.79 5.12
CA GLU A 154 21.59 -2.72 5.67
C GLU A 154 22.24 -1.35 5.41
N GLU A 155 22.03 -0.76 4.22
CA GLU A 155 22.52 0.59 3.92
C GLU A 155 21.84 1.65 4.80
N ALA A 156 20.53 1.54 5.01
CA ALA A 156 19.76 2.39 5.92
C ALA A 156 20.23 2.27 7.37
N LYS A 157 20.46 1.04 7.82
CA LYS A 157 20.99 0.74 9.14
C LYS A 157 22.35 1.39 9.36
N ASP A 158 23.25 1.22 8.39
CA ASP A 158 24.58 1.82 8.43
C ASP A 158 24.51 3.36 8.39
N GLU A 159 23.57 3.93 7.62
CA GLU A 159 23.38 5.38 7.55
C GLU A 159 22.88 5.98 8.86
N LEU A 160 21.86 5.37 9.46
CA LEU A 160 21.31 5.80 10.75
C LEU A 160 22.31 5.69 11.89
N LEU A 161 23.15 4.64 11.90
CA LEU A 161 24.12 4.41 12.97
C LEU A 161 25.43 5.21 12.81
N PHE A 162 25.83 5.52 11.57
CA PHE A 162 27.17 6.05 11.32
C PHE A 162 27.24 7.34 10.49
N LYS A 163 26.20 7.69 9.73
CA LYS A 163 26.23 8.83 8.79
C LYS A 163 25.24 9.95 9.12
N PHE A 164 24.36 9.72 10.09
CA PHE A 164 23.51 10.71 10.75
C PHE A 164 22.83 11.69 9.80
N ASP A 165 21.76 11.23 9.15
CA ASP A 165 20.70 12.13 8.72
C ASP A 165 19.98 12.68 9.96
N VAL A 166 20.64 13.62 10.65
CA VAL A 166 20.21 14.13 11.95
C VAL A 166 18.84 14.81 11.82
N GLU A 167 18.62 15.54 10.73
CA GLU A 167 17.36 16.23 10.47
C GLU A 167 16.21 15.22 10.39
N TRP A 168 16.37 14.16 9.58
CA TRP A 168 15.38 13.11 9.52
C TRP A 168 15.18 12.38 10.84
N ILE A 169 16.27 12.05 11.56
CA ILE A 169 16.22 11.38 12.85
C ILE A 169 15.44 12.20 13.88
N VAL A 170 15.71 13.51 13.95
CA VAL A 170 15.03 14.45 14.86
C VAL A 170 13.54 14.54 14.52
N ASP A 171 13.21 14.72 13.24
CA ASP A 171 11.82 14.78 12.78
C ASP A 171 11.07 13.49 13.11
N ASN A 172 11.70 12.34 12.90
CA ASN A 172 11.13 11.03 13.16
C ASN A 172 10.93 10.78 14.67
N ILE A 173 11.91 11.12 15.49
CA ILE A 173 11.79 11.04 16.96
C ILE A 173 10.65 11.93 17.44
N ASN A 174 10.56 13.18 16.96
CA ASN A 174 9.46 14.07 17.33
C ASN A 174 8.09 13.53 16.89
N GLU A 175 8.01 12.93 15.70
CA GLU A 175 6.80 12.23 15.26
C GLU A 175 6.45 11.09 16.24
N ILE A 176 7.41 10.23 16.58
CA ILE A 176 7.21 9.12 17.52
C ILE A 176 6.76 9.64 18.89
N LEU A 177 7.39 10.68 19.43
CA LEU A 177 7.06 11.27 20.73
C LEU A 177 5.68 11.94 20.72
N SER A 178 5.29 12.59 19.62
CA SER A 178 3.96 13.17 19.45
C SER A 178 2.87 12.09 19.48
N LEU A 179 3.18 10.89 18.97
CA LEU A 179 2.28 9.73 18.94
C LEU A 179 2.30 8.92 20.24
N ASN A 180 3.33 9.12 21.07
CA ASN A 180 3.61 8.38 22.32
C ASN A 180 3.97 9.33 23.50
N PRO A 181 3.02 10.15 23.98
CA PRO A 181 3.27 11.15 25.03
C PRO A 181 3.70 10.54 26.37
N GLN A 182 3.46 9.25 26.60
CA GLN A 182 3.97 8.51 27.76
C GLN A 182 5.50 8.40 27.76
N ILE A 183 6.13 8.24 26.59
CA ILE A 183 7.60 8.20 26.47
C ILE A 183 8.16 9.59 26.76
N LYS A 184 7.50 10.64 26.26
CA LYS A 184 7.84 12.03 26.55
C LYS A 184 7.85 12.32 28.07
N SER A 185 6.87 11.77 28.80
CA SER A 185 6.79 11.89 30.27
C SER A 185 7.81 11.03 31.02
N GLU A 186 8.14 9.83 30.53
CA GLU A 186 9.10 8.92 31.17
C GLU A 186 10.53 9.45 31.11
N PHE A 187 10.86 10.15 30.02
CA PHE A 187 12.18 10.75 29.79
C PHE A 187 12.25 12.23 30.20
N GLU A 188 11.21 12.77 30.86
CA GLU A 188 11.15 14.18 31.31
C GLU A 188 11.42 15.19 30.18
N ILE A 189 11.02 14.85 28.95
CA ILE A 189 11.22 15.72 27.79
C ILE A 189 10.14 16.79 27.82
N GLU A 190 10.49 18.03 28.16
CA GLU A 190 9.55 19.15 28.22
C GLU A 190 9.28 19.72 26.81
N ASP A 191 10.34 19.93 26.03
CA ASP A 191 10.29 20.55 24.69
C ASP A 191 10.34 19.54 23.53
N GLU A 192 10.42 19.99 22.29
CA GLU A 192 10.70 19.12 21.13
C GLU A 192 12.17 18.66 21.15
N ILE A 193 12.41 17.44 20.66
CA ILE A 193 13.76 16.95 20.41
C ILE A 193 14.37 17.79 19.28
N THR A 194 15.66 18.06 19.40
CA THR A 194 16.46 18.85 18.47
C THR A 194 17.72 18.07 18.10
N GLU A 195 18.46 18.57 17.12
CA GLU A 195 19.78 18.03 16.77
C GLU A 195 20.75 18.00 17.96
N SER A 196 20.52 18.81 18.99
CA SER A 196 21.41 18.90 20.15
C SER A 196 21.17 17.84 21.23
N ASN A 197 19.98 17.23 21.27
CA ASN A 197 19.58 16.30 22.36
C ASN A 197 18.94 14.99 21.88
N TYR A 198 18.79 14.76 20.56
CA TYR A 198 18.19 13.52 20.05
C TYR A 198 18.89 12.23 20.51
N HIS A 199 20.21 12.30 20.71
CA HIS A 199 21.02 11.16 21.15
C HIS A 199 20.62 10.63 22.53
N GLU A 200 19.96 11.43 23.37
CA GLU A 200 19.51 11.03 24.71
C GLU A 200 18.40 9.97 24.67
N ILE A 201 17.66 9.89 23.56
CA ILE A 201 16.53 8.98 23.38
C ILE A 201 16.63 8.11 22.13
N PHE A 202 17.58 8.41 21.23
CA PHE A 202 17.74 7.69 19.97
C PHE A 202 17.92 6.18 20.19
N ASP A 203 18.82 5.75 21.07
CA ASP A 203 19.07 4.32 21.33
C ASP A 203 17.83 3.57 21.86
N TYR A 204 16.92 4.29 22.52
CA TYR A 204 15.67 3.70 23.04
C TYR A 204 14.61 3.55 21.94
N LEU A 205 14.54 4.50 21.01
CA LEU A 205 13.56 4.51 19.92
C LEU A 205 14.06 3.83 18.64
N TYR A 206 15.37 3.62 18.53
CA TYR A 206 15.98 2.96 17.40
C TYR A 206 15.59 1.49 17.34
N ASP A 207 14.84 1.13 16.31
CA ASP A 207 14.39 -0.23 16.05
C ASP A 207 14.37 -0.53 14.54
N ASP A 208 14.06 -1.79 14.21
CA ASP A 208 13.97 -2.23 12.82
C ASP A 208 12.90 -1.44 12.03
N TYR A 209 11.85 -0.94 12.68
CA TYR A 209 10.81 -0.14 12.03
C TYR A 209 11.35 1.23 11.59
N MET A 210 12.16 1.87 12.42
CA MET A 210 12.84 3.12 12.04
C MET A 210 13.79 2.92 10.86
N VAL A 211 14.52 1.79 10.83
CA VAL A 211 15.41 1.43 9.71
C VAL A 211 14.62 1.18 8.43
N GLU A 212 13.51 0.42 8.50
CA GLU A 212 12.63 0.18 7.36
C GLU A 212 12.04 1.48 6.81
N LYS A 213 11.54 2.35 7.69
CA LYS A 213 10.99 3.66 7.28
C LYS A 213 12.05 4.53 6.61
N TYR A 214 13.27 4.56 7.14
CA TYR A 214 14.37 5.29 6.53
C TYR A 214 14.71 4.73 5.13
N ALA A 215 14.75 3.41 4.97
CA ALA A 215 15.00 2.76 3.68
C ALA A 215 13.92 3.06 2.62
N ASP A 216 12.67 3.18 3.05
CA ASP A 216 11.54 3.50 2.18
C ASP A 216 11.54 4.98 1.71
N GLU A 217 12.10 5.88 2.51
CA GLU A 217 12.12 7.32 2.26
C GLU A 217 13.39 7.80 1.54
N HIS A 218 14.47 7.01 1.56
CA HIS A 218 15.78 7.38 1.02
C HIS A 218 16.15 6.58 -0.23
N TYR A 219 16.88 7.24 -1.12
CA TYR A 219 17.27 6.70 -2.42
C TYR A 219 18.77 6.85 -2.66
N THR A 220 19.34 5.86 -3.34
CA THR A 220 20.70 5.93 -3.86
C THR A 220 20.71 5.86 -5.38
N ALA A 221 21.69 6.52 -5.99
CA ALA A 221 21.91 6.49 -7.41
C ALA A 221 22.64 5.21 -7.81
N GLN A 222 21.99 4.39 -8.62
CA GLN A 222 22.60 3.19 -9.19
C GLN A 222 23.32 3.51 -10.50
N ASP A 223 24.35 2.70 -10.79
CA ASP A 223 25.00 2.72 -12.09
C ASP A 223 24.07 2.14 -13.18
N ILE A 224 24.04 2.82 -14.33
CA ILE A 224 23.18 2.44 -15.45
C ILE A 224 23.88 1.33 -16.26
N THR A 225 23.79 0.10 -15.74
CA THR A 225 24.28 -1.12 -16.38
C THR A 225 23.18 -1.81 -17.18
N LEU A 226 23.56 -2.75 -18.05
CA LEU A 226 22.58 -3.57 -18.78
C LEU A 226 21.69 -4.38 -17.82
N GLU A 227 22.28 -4.91 -16.75
CA GLU A 227 21.56 -5.63 -15.69
C GLU A 227 20.55 -4.73 -14.97
N PHE A 228 20.99 -3.54 -14.53
CA PHE A 228 20.12 -2.54 -13.92
C PHE A 228 18.93 -2.21 -14.83
N LEU A 229 19.20 -1.91 -16.10
CA LEU A 229 18.15 -1.52 -17.04
C LEU A 229 17.18 -2.66 -17.35
N ASN A 230 17.66 -3.91 -17.45
CA ASN A 230 16.79 -5.07 -17.65
C ASN A 230 15.89 -5.28 -16.43
N ASN A 231 16.44 -5.22 -15.22
CA ASN A 231 15.65 -5.32 -13.98
C ASN A 231 14.62 -4.17 -13.89
N LYS A 232 15.04 -2.95 -14.23
CA LYS A 232 14.16 -1.77 -14.28
C LYS A 232 13.08 -1.94 -15.34
N LEU A 233 13.40 -2.46 -16.52
CA LEU A 233 12.43 -2.72 -17.58
C LEU A 233 11.42 -3.80 -17.18
N GLU A 234 11.87 -4.86 -16.49
CA GLU A 234 10.97 -5.88 -15.92
C GLU A 234 10.01 -5.31 -14.87
N ALA A 235 10.49 -4.34 -14.08
CA ALA A 235 9.65 -3.61 -13.12
C ALA A 235 8.70 -2.59 -13.80
N LEU A 236 9.15 -1.97 -14.91
CA LEU A 236 8.40 -0.93 -15.65
C LEU A 236 7.36 -1.50 -16.62
N ILE A 237 7.63 -2.66 -17.22
CA ILE A 237 6.65 -3.37 -18.04
C ILE A 237 5.61 -3.94 -17.06
N PRO A 238 4.32 -3.54 -17.15
CA PRO A 238 3.29 -4.20 -16.37
C PRO A 238 3.35 -5.67 -16.74
N GLN A 239 3.69 -6.55 -15.80
CA GLN A 239 3.84 -7.99 -16.05
C GLN A 239 2.62 -8.53 -16.78
N THR A 240 2.72 -8.60 -18.10
CA THR A 240 1.70 -9.04 -19.05
C THR A 240 2.33 -10.08 -19.94
N LYS A 241 2.94 -11.10 -19.30
CA LYS A 241 3.24 -12.43 -19.86
C LYS A 241 3.87 -13.35 -18.79
N LYS A 242 3.14 -13.58 -17.69
CA LYS A 242 3.15 -14.87 -16.99
C LYS A 242 1.72 -15.29 -16.77
N LYS A 243 1.34 -16.44 -17.33
CA LYS A 243 0.00 -17.00 -17.16
C LYS A 243 -0.13 -17.55 -15.73
N VAL A 244 -1.18 -17.10 -15.04
CA VAL A 244 -1.85 -17.66 -13.86
C VAL A 244 -1.18 -17.45 -12.49
N GLY A 245 -1.74 -16.49 -11.72
CA GLY A 245 -1.67 -16.46 -10.26
C GLY A 245 -1.42 -15.09 -9.63
N ALA A 246 -2.45 -14.23 -9.57
CA ALA A 246 -2.60 -13.02 -8.71
C ALA A 246 -1.56 -11.86 -8.81
N LYS A 247 -2.02 -10.68 -9.24
CA LYS A 247 -1.31 -9.39 -9.09
C LYS A 247 -1.32 -8.92 -7.62
N PRO A 248 -0.38 -8.06 -7.18
CA PRO A 248 -0.42 -7.38 -5.87
C PRO A 248 -1.69 -6.53 -5.63
N LYS A 249 -2.30 -5.98 -6.70
CA LYS A 249 -3.63 -5.34 -6.60
C LYS A 249 -4.73 -6.33 -6.21
N ASN A 250 -4.64 -7.58 -6.66
CA ASN A 250 -5.60 -8.60 -6.27
C ASN A 250 -5.38 -9.08 -4.83
N SER A 251 -4.15 -9.07 -4.30
CA SER A 251 -3.89 -9.47 -2.91
C SER A 251 -4.48 -8.47 -1.92
N HIS A 252 -4.28 -7.15 -2.11
CA HIS A 252 -4.89 -6.14 -1.24
C HIS A 252 -6.44 -6.17 -1.30
N ILE A 253 -7.01 -6.26 -2.50
CA ILE A 253 -8.47 -6.39 -2.67
C ILE A 253 -8.98 -7.69 -2.04
N ALA A 254 -8.24 -8.80 -2.17
CA ALA A 254 -8.57 -10.07 -1.54
C ALA A 254 -8.49 -9.99 0.00
N VAL A 255 -7.52 -9.26 0.55
CA VAL A 255 -7.41 -9.00 2.00
C VAL A 255 -8.63 -8.20 2.48
N ILE A 256 -9.00 -7.11 1.80
CA ILE A 256 -10.22 -6.35 2.15
C ILE A 256 -11.46 -7.25 2.07
N ALA A 257 -11.62 -7.98 0.97
CA ALA A 257 -12.72 -8.91 0.79
C ALA A 257 -12.77 -9.96 1.91
N LYS A 258 -11.61 -10.48 2.34
CA LYS A 258 -11.51 -11.46 3.43
C LYS A 258 -11.88 -10.83 4.77
N ARG A 259 -11.43 -9.61 5.08
CA ARG A 259 -11.80 -8.87 6.31
C ARG A 259 -13.31 -8.61 6.37
N LEU A 260 -13.90 -8.16 5.26
CA LEU A 260 -15.35 -8.00 5.14
C LEU A 260 -16.09 -9.35 5.29
N SER A 261 -15.50 -10.45 4.81
CA SER A 261 -16.06 -11.79 4.99
C SER A 261 -16.06 -12.23 6.46
N TYR A 262 -15.04 -11.88 7.25
CA TYR A 262 -15.03 -12.12 8.69
C TYR A 262 -16.07 -11.27 9.39
N LEU A 263 -16.20 -9.99 9.01
CA LEU A 263 -17.22 -9.11 9.57
C LEU A 263 -18.64 -9.66 9.33
N LYS A 264 -18.90 -10.27 8.16
CA LYS A 264 -20.17 -10.95 7.86
C LYS A 264 -20.41 -12.27 8.62
N ARG A 265 -19.41 -12.78 9.32
CA ARG A 265 -19.49 -14.04 10.07
C ARG A 265 -19.37 -13.84 11.57
N ILE A 266 -18.91 -12.68 12.03
CA ILE A 266 -18.45 -12.50 13.41
C ILE A 266 -19.55 -12.71 14.44
N ASP A 267 -20.76 -12.20 14.22
CA ASP A 267 -21.87 -12.40 15.17
C ASP A 267 -22.25 -13.88 15.28
N ARG A 268 -22.43 -14.55 14.13
CA ARG A 268 -22.70 -16.00 14.07
C ARG A 268 -21.59 -16.82 14.71
N PHE A 269 -20.34 -16.35 14.65
CA PHE A 269 -19.20 -17.02 15.28
C PHE A 269 -19.16 -16.82 16.80
N ILE A 270 -19.50 -15.61 17.27
CA ILE A 270 -19.57 -15.30 18.69
C ILE A 270 -20.74 -16.04 19.34
N GLU A 271 -21.90 -16.08 18.69
CA GLU A 271 -23.09 -16.77 19.22
C GLU A 271 -22.92 -18.30 19.29
N ASN A 272 -22.09 -18.87 18.42
CA ASN A 272 -21.93 -20.32 18.31
C ASN A 272 -20.62 -20.83 18.93
N LYS A 273 -20.68 -21.18 20.22
CA LYS A 273 -19.55 -21.70 20.99
C LYS A 273 -18.93 -23.00 20.43
N ASN A 274 -19.67 -23.76 19.62
CA ASN A 274 -19.20 -25.03 19.06
C ASN A 274 -18.35 -24.87 17.80
N VAL A 275 -18.29 -23.66 17.23
CA VAL A 275 -17.48 -23.37 16.04
C VAL A 275 -16.09 -22.92 16.46
N ILE A 276 -15.05 -23.64 16.03
CA ILE A 276 -13.65 -23.32 16.39
C ILE A 276 -13.00 -22.38 15.37
N ASP A 277 -13.35 -22.49 14.09
CA ASP A 277 -12.81 -21.65 13.02
C ASP A 277 -13.93 -20.87 12.32
N ILE A 278 -13.84 -19.54 12.35
CA ILE A 278 -14.77 -18.63 11.69
C ILE A 278 -14.91 -18.90 10.17
N ASP A 279 -13.90 -19.48 9.53
CA ASP A 279 -13.97 -19.84 8.11
C ASP A 279 -14.96 -20.95 7.79
N THR A 280 -15.37 -21.74 8.78
CA THR A 280 -16.37 -22.80 8.60
C THR A 280 -17.79 -22.25 8.46
N ILE A 281 -18.03 -20.99 8.86
CA ILE A 281 -19.34 -20.35 8.71
C ILE A 281 -19.55 -19.95 7.25
N LYS A 282 -20.55 -20.54 6.61
CA LYS A 282 -20.87 -20.28 5.19
C LYS A 282 -21.43 -18.87 5.00
N LEU A 283 -20.90 -18.18 3.98
CA LEU A 283 -21.47 -16.93 3.47
C LEU A 283 -22.68 -17.23 2.59
N THR A 284 -23.66 -16.34 2.66
CA THR A 284 -24.83 -16.33 1.78
C THR A 284 -24.56 -15.54 0.50
N ASN A 285 -25.40 -15.67 -0.52
CA ASN A 285 -25.32 -14.83 -1.73
C ASN A 285 -25.44 -13.33 -1.41
N LYS A 286 -26.24 -12.96 -0.40
CA LYS A 286 -26.34 -11.58 0.10
C LYS A 286 -25.01 -11.09 0.65
N ASP A 287 -24.27 -11.94 1.37
CA ASP A 287 -22.95 -11.59 1.91
C ASP A 287 -21.93 -11.35 0.78
N TYR A 288 -21.90 -12.22 -0.23
CA TYR A 288 -21.01 -12.02 -1.38
C TYR A 288 -21.37 -10.76 -2.17
N ARG A 289 -22.66 -10.49 -2.35
CA ARG A 289 -23.15 -9.27 -3.01
C ARG A 289 -22.74 -8.02 -2.26
N PHE A 290 -22.85 -8.01 -0.93
CA PHE A 290 -22.39 -6.91 -0.09
C PHE A 290 -20.90 -6.62 -0.31
N ILE A 291 -20.04 -7.65 -0.27
CA ILE A 291 -18.60 -7.47 -0.45
C ILE A 291 -18.32 -6.89 -1.84
N HIS A 292 -18.99 -7.38 -2.88
CA HIS A 292 -18.88 -6.82 -4.23
C HIS A 292 -19.29 -5.36 -4.27
N ASP A 293 -20.51 -5.04 -3.83
CA ASP A 293 -21.07 -3.69 -3.91
C ASP A 293 -20.21 -2.69 -3.12
N TYR A 294 -19.66 -3.11 -1.98
CA TYR A 294 -18.72 -2.31 -1.20
C TYR A 294 -17.42 -2.03 -1.97
N LEU A 295 -16.82 -3.03 -2.60
CA LEU A 295 -15.60 -2.85 -3.40
C LEU A 295 -15.85 -1.99 -4.66
N VAL A 296 -17.02 -2.11 -5.29
CA VAL A 296 -17.44 -1.27 -6.43
C VAL A 296 -17.66 0.17 -5.98
N PHE A 297 -18.33 0.37 -4.85
CA PHE A 297 -18.58 1.71 -4.30
C PHE A 297 -17.27 2.48 -4.07
N LEU A 298 -16.23 1.77 -3.64
CA LEU A 298 -14.89 2.31 -3.43
C LEU A 298 -14.01 2.30 -4.69
N THR A 299 -14.59 2.02 -5.86
CA THR A 299 -13.91 1.95 -7.17
C THR A 299 -12.71 0.99 -7.22
N LEU A 300 -12.66 0.00 -6.32
CA LEU A 300 -11.58 -0.99 -6.25
C LEU A 300 -11.73 -2.11 -7.29
N ILE A 301 -12.97 -2.41 -7.69
CA ILE A 301 -13.31 -3.38 -8.73
C ILE A 301 -14.37 -2.81 -9.67
N GLU A 302 -14.49 -3.40 -10.86
CA GLU A 302 -15.54 -3.07 -11.81
C GLU A 302 -16.91 -3.57 -11.32
N ASP A 303 -17.98 -2.88 -11.73
CA ASP A 303 -19.35 -3.29 -11.41
C ASP A 303 -19.79 -4.48 -12.29
N TYR A 304 -19.74 -5.69 -11.72
CA TYR A 304 -20.21 -6.91 -12.39
C TYR A 304 -21.74 -7.04 -12.41
N SER A 305 -22.49 -6.11 -11.80
CA SER A 305 -23.95 -6.11 -11.85
C SER A 305 -24.52 -5.50 -13.14
N ILE A 306 -23.72 -4.68 -13.84
CA ILE A 306 -24.12 -3.95 -15.05
C ILE A 306 -23.57 -4.62 -16.33
N LYS A 307 -22.65 -5.58 -16.20
CA LYS A 307 -22.02 -6.24 -17.36
C LYS A 307 -22.99 -7.16 -18.09
N GLU A 308 -23.47 -6.70 -19.23
CA GLU A 308 -24.18 -7.52 -20.20
C GLU A 308 -23.25 -8.60 -20.78
N ASN A 309 -23.72 -9.84 -20.87
CA ASN A 309 -23.01 -11.00 -21.46
C ASN A 309 -21.78 -11.55 -20.72
N THR A 310 -21.75 -11.51 -19.39
CA THR A 310 -20.72 -12.24 -18.62
C THR A 310 -21.29 -13.43 -17.85
N THR A 311 -20.55 -14.55 -17.80
CA THR A 311 -20.89 -15.75 -17.00
C THR A 311 -20.49 -15.62 -15.53
N THR A 312 -19.97 -14.46 -15.14
CA THR A 312 -19.44 -14.17 -13.81
C THR A 312 -20.40 -13.21 -13.11
N THR A 313 -21.24 -13.75 -12.22
CA THR A 313 -22.07 -12.92 -11.35
C THR A 313 -21.21 -12.27 -10.25
N PRO A 314 -21.67 -11.16 -9.64
CA PRO A 314 -21.02 -10.55 -8.48
C PRO A 314 -20.63 -11.57 -7.40
N GLU A 315 -21.53 -12.51 -7.09
CA GLU A 315 -21.32 -13.53 -6.08
C GLU A 315 -20.21 -14.51 -6.47
N LYS A 316 -20.20 -14.94 -7.73
CA LYS A 316 -19.19 -15.87 -8.27
C LYS A 316 -17.81 -15.22 -8.34
N TYR A 317 -17.74 -13.92 -8.63
CA TYR A 317 -16.51 -13.15 -8.60
C TYR A 317 -15.90 -13.15 -7.20
N ILE A 318 -16.65 -12.72 -6.18
CA ILE A 318 -16.16 -12.67 -4.80
C ILE A 318 -15.83 -14.05 -4.25
N TYR A 319 -16.63 -15.07 -4.56
CA TYR A 319 -16.31 -16.44 -4.18
C TYR A 319 -14.95 -16.90 -4.72
N THR A 320 -14.65 -16.57 -5.98
CA THR A 320 -13.37 -16.89 -6.61
C THR A 320 -12.23 -16.09 -5.99
N LEU A 321 -12.46 -14.80 -5.71
CA LEU A 321 -11.50 -13.92 -5.06
C LEU A 321 -11.08 -14.44 -3.68
N LEU A 322 -12.05 -14.84 -2.84
CA LEU A 322 -11.80 -15.37 -1.50
C LEU A 322 -11.11 -16.75 -1.50
N LYS A 323 -11.27 -17.54 -2.57
CA LYS A 323 -10.57 -18.82 -2.74
C LYS A 323 -9.11 -18.67 -3.13
N GLN A 324 -8.75 -17.55 -3.75
CA GLN A 324 -7.40 -17.28 -4.24
C GLN A 324 -6.50 -16.64 -3.18
N THR A 325 -7.05 -16.16 -2.07
CA THR A 325 -6.28 -15.61 -0.95
C THR A 325 -5.43 -16.71 -0.32
N THR A 326 -4.10 -16.57 -0.34
CA THR A 326 -3.20 -17.59 0.20
C THR A 326 -3.06 -17.45 1.73
N PRO A 327 -2.79 -18.55 2.46
CA PRO A 327 -2.61 -18.51 3.91
C PRO A 327 -1.48 -17.58 4.37
N ASP A 328 -0.44 -17.38 3.55
CA ASP A 328 0.74 -16.60 3.92
C ASP A 328 0.48 -15.09 3.98
N GLU A 329 -0.45 -14.56 3.17
CA GLU A 329 -0.90 -13.15 3.22
C GLU A 329 -1.70 -12.82 4.50
N LEU A 330 -2.21 -13.85 5.19
CA LEU A 330 -3.00 -13.73 6.42
C LEU A 330 -2.21 -14.09 7.68
N LYS A 331 -1.12 -14.87 7.56
CA LYS A 331 -0.24 -15.26 8.69
C LYS A 331 0.40 -14.05 9.37
N HIS A 332 0.68 -12.98 8.64
CA HIS A 332 1.25 -11.76 9.23
C HIS A 332 0.24 -10.91 10.02
N SER A 333 -1.06 -11.25 10.03
CA SER A 333 -2.10 -10.37 10.59
C SER A 333 -2.70 -10.81 11.94
N ASN A 334 -2.45 -12.04 12.40
CA ASN A 334 -3.06 -12.61 13.63
C ASN A 334 -4.59 -12.42 13.76
N VAL A 335 -5.31 -12.13 12.66
CA VAL A 335 -6.74 -11.75 12.66
C VAL A 335 -7.61 -12.84 13.25
N LYS A 336 -7.36 -14.12 12.91
CA LYS A 336 -8.13 -15.24 13.48
C LYS A 336 -7.96 -15.36 14.99
N SER A 337 -6.72 -15.21 15.48
CA SER A 337 -6.43 -15.22 16.92
C SER A 337 -7.16 -14.08 17.63
N ARG A 338 -7.13 -12.87 17.06
CA ARG A 338 -7.87 -11.71 17.61
C ARG A 338 -9.37 -11.92 17.62
N ILE A 339 -9.94 -12.54 16.58
CA ILE A 339 -11.36 -12.89 16.54
C ILE A 339 -11.71 -13.88 17.66
N ILE A 340 -10.85 -14.87 17.92
CA ILE A 340 -11.03 -15.83 19.01
C ILE A 340 -10.93 -15.14 20.38
N GLU A 341 -9.93 -14.28 20.58
CA GLU A 341 -9.76 -13.49 21.80
C GLU A 341 -10.96 -12.59 22.07
N THR A 342 -11.45 -11.87 21.05
CA THR A 342 -12.64 -11.01 21.16
C THR A 342 -13.87 -11.83 21.54
N ARG A 343 -14.07 -13.02 20.95
CA ARG A 343 -15.16 -13.91 21.35
C ARG A 343 -15.07 -14.29 22.82
N ASN A 344 -13.89 -14.66 23.30
CA ASN A 344 -13.70 -15.07 24.69
C ASN A 344 -14.01 -13.92 25.65
N LYS A 345 -13.49 -12.71 25.37
CA LYS A 345 -13.75 -11.50 26.17
C LYS A 345 -15.22 -11.13 26.22
N LEU A 346 -15.93 -11.18 25.10
CA LEU A 346 -17.36 -10.86 25.06
C LEU A 346 -18.20 -11.89 25.83
N HIS A 347 -17.82 -13.18 25.78
CA HIS A 347 -18.48 -14.20 26.61
C HIS A 347 -18.22 -14.02 28.11
N GLU A 348 -17.01 -13.62 28.51
CA GLU A 348 -16.67 -13.33 29.91
C GLU A 348 -17.47 -12.14 30.46
N GLN A 349 -17.77 -11.14 29.62
CA GLN A 349 -18.61 -9.99 30.00
C GLN A 349 -20.12 -10.30 30.04
N SER A 350 -20.53 -11.42 29.44
CA SER A 350 -21.93 -11.88 29.39
C SER A 350 -22.31 -12.82 30.54
N MET A 351 -21.34 -13.22 31.35
CA MET A 351 -21.48 -14.05 32.56
C MET A 351 -21.41 -13.15 33.80
#